data_AF-A0A6I5RI14-F1
#
_entry.id   AF-A0A6I5RI14-F1
#
_cell.length_a   1.000
_cell.length_b   1.000
_cell.length_c   1.000
_cell.angle_alpha   90.00
_cell.angle_beta   90.00
_cell.angle_gamma   90.00
#
_symmetry.space_group_name_H-M   'P 1'
#
loop_
_entity.id
_entity.type
_entity.pdbx_description
1 polymer ?
#
loop_
_entity_poly.entity_id
_entity_poly.type
_entity_poly.pdbx_seq_one_letter_code
_entity_poly.pdbx_strand_id
1 'polypeptide(L)'
;MPKDQFYVAHKQADWHLLKQWADEGLIRLVYLDESGFERISPLAYSYSLRGQQQHIPKPQRRGRRINVLGVWEPEVRFDYGLVVGRFTTQRYLPLMQWQADKAHQHLQATGQITVVIQDGASFHRSHETQKHWAA
;
A
#
# COMPACT_ATOMS: atom_id res chain seq x y z
N MET A 1 8.35 -22.15 -4.29
CA MET A 1 7.37 -22.82 -5.16
C MET A 1 6.89 -21.80 -6.19
N PRO A 2 7.07 -22.04 -7.50
CA PRO A 2 6.42 -21.25 -8.53
C PRO A 2 4.90 -21.27 -8.31
N LYS A 3 4.23 -20.15 -8.55
CA LYS A 3 2.75 -20.12 -8.50
C LYS A 3 2.23 -20.94 -9.67
N ASP A 4 1.13 -21.66 -9.44
CA ASP A 4 0.41 -22.37 -10.49
C ASP A 4 0.09 -21.41 -11.65
N GLN A 5 0.38 -21.83 -12.88
CA GLN A 5 0.18 -21.03 -14.08
C GLN A 5 -1.29 -20.67 -14.29
N PHE A 6 -2.21 -21.58 -13.93
CA PHE A 6 -3.65 -21.30 -13.97
C PHE A 6 -4.03 -20.20 -12.98
N TYR A 7 -3.50 -20.24 -11.76
CA TYR A 7 -3.75 -19.21 -10.75
C TYR A 7 -3.31 -17.81 -11.21
N VAL A 8 -2.14 -17.71 -11.86
CA VAL A 8 -1.64 -16.44 -12.39
C VAL A 8 -2.54 -15.94 -13.52
N ALA A 9 -2.94 -16.81 -14.44
CA ALA A 9 -3.82 -16.46 -15.55
C ALA A 9 -5.19 -15.95 -15.07
N HIS A 10 -5.80 -16.62 -14.07
CA HIS A 10 -7.07 -16.18 -13.49
C HIS A 10 -6.97 -14.81 -12.85
N LYS A 11 -5.92 -14.56 -12.03
CA LYS A 11 -5.71 -13.24 -11.44
C LYS A 11 -5.52 -12.13 -12.46
N GLN A 12 -4.85 -12.43 -13.57
CA GLN A 12 -4.65 -11.49 -14.64
C GLN A 12 -5.98 -11.18 -15.37
N ALA A 13 -6.79 -12.21 -15.63
CA ALA A 13 -8.12 -12.04 -16.21
C ALA A 13 -9.04 -11.20 -15.30
N ASP A 14 -9.08 -11.50 -14.00
CA ASP A 14 -9.86 -10.73 -13.01
C ASP A 14 -9.42 -9.27 -12.97
N TRP A 15 -8.11 -9.01 -12.99
CA TRP A 15 -7.57 -7.65 -13.02
C TRP A 15 -7.97 -6.90 -14.30
N HIS A 16 -7.90 -7.55 -15.46
CA HIS A 16 -8.34 -6.95 -16.73
C HIS A 16 -9.82 -6.61 -16.71
N LEU A 17 -10.66 -7.50 -16.18
CA LEU A 17 -12.10 -7.25 -16.05
C LEU A 17 -12.39 -6.04 -15.17
N LEU A 18 -11.77 -5.97 -13.99
CA LEU A 18 -11.93 -4.82 -13.08
C LEU A 18 -11.49 -3.51 -13.73
N LYS A 19 -10.40 -3.54 -14.50
CA LYS A 19 -9.94 -2.36 -15.22
C LYS A 19 -10.95 -1.93 -16.28
N GLN A 20 -11.47 -2.87 -17.06
CA GLN A 20 -12.51 -2.60 -18.05
C GLN A 20 -13.76 -1.99 -17.40
N TRP A 21 -14.23 -2.54 -16.28
CA TRP A 21 -15.38 -1.99 -15.55
C TRP A 21 -15.12 -0.58 -15.01
N ALA A 22 -13.89 -0.28 -14.64
CA ALA A 22 -13.51 1.07 -14.24
C ALA A 22 -13.53 2.04 -15.43
N ASP A 23 -13.01 1.62 -16.59
CA ASP A 23 -13.01 2.41 -17.82
C ASP A 23 -14.45 2.65 -18.34
N GLU A 24 -15.35 1.69 -18.15
CA GLU A 24 -16.79 1.80 -18.44
C GLU A 24 -17.57 2.62 -17.41
N GLY A 25 -16.93 3.03 -16.30
CA GLY A 25 -17.57 3.79 -15.22
C GLY A 25 -18.58 2.98 -14.41
N LEU A 26 -18.47 1.65 -14.39
CA LEU A 26 -19.31 0.79 -13.56
C LEU A 26 -18.83 0.75 -12.11
N ILE A 27 -17.52 0.82 -11.93
CA ILE A 27 -16.88 0.79 -10.61
C ILE A 27 -15.85 1.91 -10.50
N ARG A 28 -15.55 2.29 -9.26
CA ARG A 28 -14.36 3.07 -8.93
C ARG A 28 -13.25 2.12 -8.51
N LEU A 29 -12.12 2.15 -9.19
CA LEU A 29 -10.98 1.28 -8.90
C LEU A 29 -9.86 2.06 -8.20
N VAL A 30 -9.45 1.57 -7.03
CA VAL A 30 -8.34 2.16 -6.25
C VAL A 30 -7.33 1.08 -5.86
N TYR A 31 -6.07 1.48 -5.70
CA TYR A 31 -4.94 0.60 -5.42
C TYR A 31 -4.34 0.93 -4.05
N LEU A 32 -4.16 -0.07 -3.20
CA LEU A 32 -3.55 0.07 -1.89
C LEU A 32 -2.17 -0.61 -1.90
N ASP A 33 -1.13 0.12 -1.48
CA ASP A 33 0.20 -0.45 -1.30
C ASP A 33 0.99 0.20 -0.14
N GLU A 34 1.93 -0.56 0.44
CA GLU A 34 2.85 -0.09 1.48
C GLU A 34 4.24 0.18 0.91
N SER A 35 4.72 1.42 1.05
CA SER A 35 6.09 1.81 0.71
C SER A 35 6.88 2.23 1.94
N GLY A 36 8.09 1.70 2.08
CA GLY A 36 8.98 1.98 3.19
C GLY A 36 10.17 2.84 2.79
N PHE A 37 10.32 3.99 3.45
CA PHE A 37 11.37 4.97 3.22
C PHE A 37 12.39 4.94 4.36
N GLU A 38 13.62 4.58 4.03
CA GLU A 38 14.72 4.69 4.99
C GLU A 38 14.99 6.17 5.29
N ARG A 39 15.21 6.47 6.56
CA ARG A 39 15.48 7.85 7.01
C ARG A 39 16.87 8.36 6.65
N ILE A 40 17.71 7.47 6.13
CA ILE A 40 19.12 7.72 5.83
C ILE A 40 19.33 7.31 4.40
N SER A 41 19.94 8.21 3.62
CA SER A 41 20.33 7.91 2.25
C SER A 41 21.30 6.71 2.26
N PRO A 42 21.05 5.66 1.45
CA PRO A 42 22.01 4.58 1.27
C PRO A 42 23.29 5.07 0.56
N LEU A 43 23.17 6.16 -0.20
CA LEU A 43 24.29 6.88 -0.80
C LEU A 43 24.79 7.92 0.19
N ALA A 44 25.71 7.49 1.06
CA ALA A 44 26.48 8.41 1.88
C ALA A 44 27.72 8.85 1.09
N TYR A 45 27.73 10.10 0.61
CA TYR A 45 28.98 10.72 0.19
C TYR A 45 29.90 10.79 1.42
N SER A 46 31.06 10.15 1.33
CA SER A 46 32.08 10.22 2.38
C SER A 46 33.33 10.87 1.80
N TYR A 47 33.85 11.86 2.53
CA TYR A 47 35.12 12.51 2.24
C TYR A 47 36.18 11.91 3.16
N SER A 48 37.39 11.72 2.64
CA SER A 48 38.56 11.30 3.42
C SER A 48 39.77 12.13 3.00
N LEU A 49 40.67 12.38 3.94
CA LEU A 49 41.92 13.06 3.64
C LEU A 49 42.82 12.14 2.81
N ARG A 50 43.65 12.73 1.94
CA ARG A 50 44.61 11.98 1.13
C ARG A 50 45.52 11.14 2.03
N GLY A 51 45.59 9.83 1.77
CA GLY A 51 46.36 8.87 2.57
C GLY A 51 45.59 8.21 3.71
N GLN A 52 44.32 8.59 3.94
CA GLN A 52 43.45 7.89 4.88
C GLN A 52 42.49 6.94 4.15
N GLN A 53 42.19 5.81 4.80
CA GLN A 53 41.18 4.88 4.31
C GLN A 53 39.78 5.50 4.43
N GLN A 54 39.05 5.52 3.33
CA GLN A 54 37.65 5.97 3.31
C GLN A 54 36.78 5.05 4.20
N HIS A 55 35.95 5.66 5.06
CA HIS A 55 35.02 4.96 5.94
C HIS A 55 33.58 5.42 5.68
N ILE A 56 32.66 4.46 5.52
CA ILE A 56 31.22 4.72 5.35
C ILE A 56 30.53 4.38 6.67
N PRO A 57 29.94 5.37 7.39
CA PRO A 57 29.25 5.09 8.64
C PRO A 57 28.00 4.25 8.35
N LYS A 58 27.93 3.05 8.95
CA LYS A 58 26.72 2.24 8.93
C LYS A 58 25.80 2.70 10.07
N PRO A 59 24.52 3.05 9.79
CA PRO A 59 23.62 3.45 10.85
C PRO A 59 23.37 2.31 11.84
N GLN A 60 23.38 2.65 13.13
CA GLN A 60 23.43 1.71 14.24
C GLN A 60 22.12 0.92 14.47
N ARG A 61 20.98 1.34 13.89
CA ARG A 61 19.67 0.69 14.11
C ARG A 61 18.83 0.57 12.84
N ARG A 62 18.43 -0.68 12.53
CA ARG A 62 17.24 -0.99 11.72
C ARG A 62 16.00 -0.77 12.59
N GLY A 63 15.01 0.02 12.15
CA GLY A 63 13.71 0.09 12.83
C GLY A 63 13.01 1.45 12.93
N ARG A 64 13.60 2.54 12.41
CA ARG A 64 12.92 3.86 12.34
C ARG A 64 12.49 4.24 10.92
N ARG A 65 12.30 3.25 10.03
CA ARG A 65 11.83 3.48 8.66
C ARG A 65 10.49 4.23 8.70
N ILE A 66 10.31 5.18 7.81
CA ILE A 66 9.00 5.82 7.61
C ILE A 66 8.24 4.93 6.65
N ASN A 67 7.12 4.38 7.06
CA ASN A 67 6.25 3.63 6.17
C ASN A 67 5.05 4.48 5.80
N VAL A 68 4.69 4.42 4.53
CA VAL A 68 3.52 5.05 3.95
C VAL A 68 2.62 3.95 3.42
N LEU A 69 1.37 3.95 3.85
CA LEU A 69 0.32 3.12 3.26
C LEU A 69 -0.54 4.03 2.40
N GLY A 70 -0.41 3.88 1.08
CA GLY A 70 -1.02 4.75 0.10
C GLY A 70 -2.22 4.08 -0.57
N VAL A 71 -3.30 4.83 -0.74
CA VAL A 71 -4.47 4.50 -1.55
C VAL A 71 -4.47 5.42 -2.76
N TRP A 72 -4.20 4.85 -3.92
CA TRP A 72 -4.05 5.56 -5.16
C TRP A 72 -5.23 5.30 -6.09
N GLU A 73 -5.84 6.38 -6.56
CA GLU A 73 -6.77 6.37 -7.67
C GLU A 73 -6.09 7.05 -8.86
N PRO A 74 -5.90 6.34 -9.98
CA PRO A 74 -5.21 6.89 -11.14
C PRO A 74 -5.79 8.24 -11.55
N GLU A 75 -4.91 9.24 -11.71
CA GLU A 75 -5.24 10.60 -12.19
C GLU A 75 -6.22 11.43 -11.34
N VAL A 76 -6.75 10.88 -10.24
CA VAL A 76 -7.75 11.55 -9.41
C VAL A 76 -7.19 11.95 -8.05
N ARG A 77 -6.64 11.00 -7.30
CA ARG A 77 -6.19 11.27 -5.92
C ARG A 77 -5.19 10.26 -5.40
N PHE A 78 -4.44 10.71 -4.38
CA PHE A 78 -3.57 9.86 -3.60
C PHE A 78 -3.76 10.17 -2.11
N ASP A 79 -4.40 9.24 -1.42
CA ASP A 79 -4.62 9.28 0.02
C ASP A 79 -3.54 8.45 0.71
N TYR A 80 -3.05 8.86 1.88
CA TYR A 80 -2.03 8.07 2.57
C TYR A 80 -2.06 8.20 4.08
N GLY A 81 -1.68 7.11 4.75
CA GLY A 81 -1.30 7.08 6.15
C GLY A 81 0.21 7.00 6.28
N LEU A 82 0.79 7.74 7.24
CA LEU A 82 2.23 7.71 7.52
C LEU A 82 2.50 7.24 8.94
N VAL A 83 3.44 6.30 9.09
CA VAL A 83 3.87 5.78 10.39
C VAL A 83 5.39 5.67 10.46
N VAL A 84 5.95 5.93 11.64
CA VAL A 84 7.34 5.56 11.93
C VAL A 84 7.34 4.13 12.48
N GLY A 85 8.06 3.24 11.80
CA GLY A 85 8.03 1.81 12.09
C GLY A 85 7.11 1.04 11.13
N ARG A 86 6.51 -0.06 11.58
CA ARG A 86 5.70 -0.95 10.74
C ARG A 86 4.21 -0.60 10.79
N PHE A 87 3.49 -0.91 9.71
CA PHE A 87 2.03 -1.01 9.78
C PHE A 87 1.63 -2.25 10.58
N THR A 88 0.62 -2.07 11.42
CA THR A 88 -0.05 -3.12 12.19
C THR A 88 -1.55 -3.02 11.91
N THR A 89 -2.32 -4.06 12.22
CA THR A 89 -3.79 -4.03 12.05
C THR A 89 -4.42 -2.79 12.70
N GLN A 90 -3.99 -2.45 13.92
CA GLN A 90 -4.47 -1.27 14.67
C GLN A 90 -4.21 0.06 13.94
N ARG A 91 -3.14 0.14 13.12
CA ARG A 91 -2.79 1.34 12.33
C ARG A 91 -3.44 1.32 10.94
N TYR A 92 -3.70 0.13 10.42
CA TYR A 92 -4.35 -0.10 9.12
C TYR A 92 -5.85 0.21 9.16
N LEU A 93 -6.55 -0.26 10.20
CA LEU A 93 -8.01 -0.12 10.30
C LEU A 93 -8.51 1.33 10.24
N PRO A 94 -7.92 2.32 10.95
CA PRO A 94 -8.36 3.70 10.84
C PRO A 94 -8.24 4.27 9.41
N LEU A 95 -7.18 3.93 8.69
CA LEU A 95 -7.01 4.36 7.29
C LEU A 95 -8.11 3.75 6.40
N MET A 96 -8.40 2.47 6.60
CA MET A 96 -9.43 1.80 5.81
C MET A 96 -10.85 2.24 6.17
N GLN A 97 -11.11 2.58 7.43
CA GLN A 97 -12.38 3.18 7.83
C GLN A 97 -12.59 4.51 7.10
N TRP A 98 -11.56 5.36 7.07
CA TRP A 98 -11.61 6.61 6.31
C TRP A 98 -11.83 6.39 4.81
N GLN A 99 -11.25 5.34 4.22
CA GLN A 99 -11.54 4.96 2.84
C GLN A 99 -12.96 4.41 2.65
N ALA A 100 -13.48 3.65 3.60
CA ALA A 100 -14.86 3.15 3.57
C ALA A 100 -15.86 4.30 3.63
N ASP A 101 -15.63 5.31 4.48
CA ASP A 101 -16.48 6.50 4.56
C ASP A 101 -16.48 7.28 3.23
N LYS A 102 -15.31 7.43 2.59
CA LYS A 102 -15.20 8.03 1.25
C LYS A 102 -15.89 7.21 0.17
N ALA A 103 -15.75 5.88 0.21
CA ALA A 103 -16.40 4.98 -0.72
C ALA A 103 -17.93 5.05 -0.57
N HIS A 104 -18.43 5.14 0.65
CA HIS A 104 -19.84 5.32 0.94
C HIS A 104 -20.37 6.64 0.35
N GLN A 105 -19.68 7.75 0.60
CA GLN A 105 -20.03 9.05 0.01
C GLN A 105 -20.04 9.01 -1.53
N HIS A 106 -19.04 8.36 -2.14
CA HIS A 106 -18.95 8.17 -3.59
C HIS A 106 -20.11 7.36 -4.15
N LEU A 107 -20.47 6.26 -3.48
CA LEU A 107 -21.59 5.42 -3.87
C LEU A 107 -22.91 6.19 -3.81
N GLN A 108 -23.13 6.99 -2.77
CA GLN A 108 -24.33 7.83 -2.67
C GLN A 108 -24.41 8.89 -3.78
N ALA A 109 -23.26 9.45 -4.18
CA ALA A 109 -23.20 10.52 -5.18
C ALA A 109 -23.28 10.01 -6.62
N THR A 110 -22.70 8.84 -6.92
CA THR A 110 -22.50 8.36 -8.30
C THR A 110 -23.20 7.04 -8.60
N GLY A 111 -23.62 6.29 -7.58
CA GLY A 111 -24.11 4.92 -7.72
C GLY A 111 -23.01 3.88 -7.96
N GLN A 112 -21.74 4.28 -8.05
CA GLN A 112 -20.62 3.37 -8.30
C GLN A 112 -20.06 2.80 -6.99
N ILE A 113 -19.86 1.48 -6.96
CA ILE A 113 -19.13 0.84 -5.87
C ILE A 113 -17.63 1.13 -5.99
N THR A 114 -16.94 1.21 -4.86
CA THR A 114 -15.47 1.34 -4.84
C THR A 114 -14.83 -0.02 -4.59
N VAL A 115 -13.94 -0.42 -5.48
CA VAL A 115 -13.15 -1.65 -5.39
C VAL A 115 -11.70 -1.30 -5.06
N VAL A 116 -11.21 -1.82 -3.94
CA VAL A 116 -9.82 -1.63 -3.49
C VAL A 116 -9.01 -2.87 -3.85
N ILE A 117 -8.01 -2.71 -4.71
CA ILE A 117 -7.01 -3.74 -5.00
C ILE A 117 -5.89 -3.62 -3.96
N GLN A 118 -5.60 -4.73 -3.28
CA GLN A 118 -4.54 -4.80 -2.28
C GLN A 118 -3.81 -6.14 -2.33
N ASP A 119 -2.62 -6.19 -1.74
CA ASP A 119 -1.85 -7.42 -1.60
C ASP A 119 -2.37 -8.33 -0.46
N GLY A 120 -1.74 -9.50 -0.32
CA GLY A 120 -2.08 -10.49 0.71
C GLY A 120 -1.33 -10.32 2.03
N ALA A 121 -0.88 -9.11 2.41
CA ALA A 121 -0.13 -8.88 3.64
C ALA A 121 -0.84 -9.46 4.88
N SER A 122 -0.06 -9.89 5.86
CA SER A 122 -0.60 -10.58 7.05
C SER A 122 -1.58 -9.72 7.84
N PHE A 123 -1.38 -8.40 7.89
CA PHE A 123 -2.29 -7.48 8.57
C PHE A 123 -3.56 -7.16 7.76
N HIS A 124 -3.56 -7.32 6.43
CA HIS A 124 -4.80 -7.27 5.63
C HIS A 124 -5.71 -8.48 5.93
N ARG A 125 -5.09 -9.64 6.16
CA ARG A 125 -5.80 -10.91 6.41
C ARG A 125 -5.92 -11.28 7.89
N SER A 126 -5.59 -10.35 8.79
CA SER A 126 -5.65 -10.64 10.22
C SER A 126 -7.09 -10.89 10.66
N HIS A 127 -7.28 -11.73 11.67
CA HIS A 127 -8.62 -12.05 12.18
C HIS A 127 -9.36 -10.81 12.68
N GLU A 128 -8.64 -9.86 13.30
CA GLU A 128 -9.20 -8.55 13.67
C GLU A 128 -9.71 -7.78 12.45
N THR A 129 -8.91 -7.74 11.37
CA THR A 129 -9.31 -7.10 10.11
C THR A 129 -10.55 -7.76 9.51
N GLN A 130 -10.56 -9.09 9.43
CA GLN A 130 -11.70 -9.82 8.87
C GLN A 130 -12.98 -9.63 9.69
N LYS A 131 -12.87 -9.64 11.03
CA LYS A 131 -13.99 -9.36 11.92
C LYS A 131 -14.56 -7.95 11.73
N HIS A 132 -13.69 -6.95 11.55
CA HIS A 132 -14.11 -5.56 11.32
C HIS A 132 -14.96 -5.41 10.05
N TRP A 133 -14.67 -6.19 9.00
CA TRP A 133 -15.40 -6.13 7.71
C TRP A 133 -16.53 -7.15 7.56
N ALA A 134 -16.68 -8.08 8.51
CA ALA A 134 -17.75 -9.07 8.50
C ALA A 134 -19.04 -8.58 9.19
N ALA A 135 -18.97 -7.44 9.88
CA ALA A 135 -20.09 -6.78 10.56
C ALA A 135 -20.71 -5.70 9.66
#